data_AF-A0A7J8G2I6-F1
#
_entry.id   AF-A0A7J8G2I6-F1
#
_cell.length_a   1.000
_cell.length_b   1.000
_cell.length_c   1.000
_cell.angle_alpha   90.00
_cell.angle_beta   90.00
_cell.angle_gamma   90.00
#
_symmetry.space_group_name_H-M   'P 1'
#
loop_
_entity.id
_entity.type
_entity.pdbx_description
1 polymer ?
#
loop_
_entity_poly.entity_id
_entity_poly.type
_entity_poly.pdbx_seq_one_letter_code
_entity_poly.pdbx_strand_id
1 'polypeptide(L)'
;MKTETTVHGILENSKFCQDMTVTYDSRLRERKYGVAEGQGVAELRAMAKAAGEECPLFTPSGGETLDQVKMRGIDFFEFLCQLILKEAGQKESCSSGTSANCLETSLAEIFSLGENCASKFNSDSEAPELVASVLVVSHGAYMKSLFDYFLTDLECSLPATQSKSEFVSVSPNTGISVFIINIEKGREVKPTIQCVCMNLQDHLNGVTETC
;
A
#
# COMPACT_ATOMS: atom_id res chain seq x y z
N MET A 1 -13.39 11.75 -4.23
CA MET A 1 -14.62 11.04 -4.65
C MET A 1 -14.49 9.52 -4.73
N LYS A 2 -13.86 8.87 -5.72
CA LYS A 2 -13.85 7.37 -5.76
C LYS A 2 -13.19 6.72 -4.54
N THR A 3 -11.94 7.08 -4.26
CA THR A 3 -11.19 6.57 -3.09
C THR A 3 -11.84 6.96 -1.76
N GLU A 4 -12.41 8.16 -1.72
CA GLU A 4 -13.19 8.68 -0.60
C GLU A 4 -14.43 7.82 -0.33
N THR A 5 -15.26 7.51 -1.34
CA THR A 5 -16.40 6.60 -1.16
C THR A 5 -15.94 5.20 -0.73
N THR A 6 -14.83 4.70 -1.28
CA THR A 6 -14.27 3.40 -0.88
C THR A 6 -13.86 3.39 0.59
N VAL A 7 -13.13 4.40 1.09
CA VAL A 7 -12.72 4.43 2.50
C VAL A 7 -13.92 4.57 3.44
N HIS A 8 -14.93 5.37 3.09
CA HIS A 8 -16.16 5.46 3.88
C HIS A 8 -16.86 4.10 3.97
N GLY A 9 -17.04 3.40 2.84
CA GLY A 9 -17.64 2.06 2.85
C GLY A 9 -16.87 1.04 3.70
N ILE A 10 -15.53 1.12 3.72
CA ILE A 10 -14.70 0.27 4.58
C ILE A 10 -14.92 0.60 6.05
N LEU A 11 -14.88 1.89 6.43
CA LEU A 11 -15.00 2.31 7.83
C LEU A 11 -16.41 2.10 8.39
N GLU A 12 -17.45 2.38 7.61
CA GLU A 12 -18.85 2.13 8.02
C GLU A 12 -19.12 0.67 8.36
N ASN A 13 -18.38 -0.27 7.76
CA ASN A 13 -18.49 -1.70 8.03
C ASN A 13 -17.43 -2.22 9.03
N SER A 14 -16.62 -1.33 9.61
CA SER A 14 -15.61 -1.69 10.59
C SER A 14 -16.21 -1.84 11.98
N LYS A 15 -15.85 -2.92 12.68
CA LYS A 15 -16.24 -3.12 14.09
C LYS A 15 -15.53 -2.18 15.07
N PHE A 16 -14.38 -1.64 14.68
CA PHE A 16 -13.49 -0.92 15.60
C PHE A 16 -13.13 0.50 15.11
N CYS A 17 -13.21 0.75 13.81
CA CYS A 17 -12.71 1.99 13.19
C CYS A 17 -13.80 2.84 12.55
N GLN A 18 -15.07 2.64 12.90
CA GLN A 18 -16.19 3.37 12.27
C GLN A 18 -16.04 4.89 12.38
N ASP A 19 -15.60 5.37 13.54
CA ASP A 19 -15.40 6.81 13.81
C ASP A 19 -13.95 7.28 13.57
N MET A 20 -13.13 6.47 12.88
CA MET A 20 -11.73 6.80 12.62
C MET A 20 -11.63 8.04 11.71
N THR A 21 -10.78 9.00 12.10
CA THR A 21 -10.55 10.20 11.29
C THR A 21 -9.80 9.85 10.01
N VAL A 22 -10.37 10.18 8.85
CA VAL A 22 -9.73 10.01 7.54
C VAL A 22 -8.88 11.23 7.21
N THR A 23 -7.59 11.01 6.93
CA THR A 23 -6.68 12.04 6.42
C THR A 23 -6.56 11.93 4.91
N TYR A 24 -6.85 13.01 4.19
CA TYR A 24 -6.74 13.07 2.74
C TYR A 24 -5.39 13.63 2.32
N ASP A 25 -4.64 12.88 1.52
CA ASP A 25 -3.33 13.29 1.02
C ASP A 25 -3.31 13.35 -0.51
N SER A 26 -2.97 14.51 -1.06
CA SER A 26 -2.92 14.74 -2.51
C SER A 26 -1.85 13.91 -3.23
N ARG A 27 -0.86 13.38 -2.50
CA ARG A 27 0.18 12.48 -3.01
C ARG A 27 -0.38 11.09 -3.33
N LEU A 28 -1.52 10.71 -2.77
CA LEU A 28 -2.19 9.42 -3.02
C LEU A 28 -3.09 9.40 -4.27
N ARG A 29 -3.17 10.50 -5.03
CA ARG A 29 -3.99 10.58 -6.24
C ARG A 29 -3.46 9.69 -7.37
N GLU A 30 -4.35 9.34 -8.29
CA GLU A 30 -4.00 8.63 -9.51
C GLU A 30 -2.99 9.39 -10.37
N ARG A 31 -2.24 8.65 -11.21
CA ARG A 31 -1.41 9.21 -12.28
C ARG A 31 -2.23 10.17 -13.14
N LYS A 32 -1.74 11.39 -13.34
CA LYS A 32 -2.33 12.32 -14.31
C LYS A 32 -2.09 11.82 -15.73
N TYR A 33 -3.14 11.83 -16.55
CA TYR A 33 -3.06 11.46 -17.97
C TYR A 33 -3.17 12.69 -18.89
N GLY A 34 -3.26 13.90 -18.34
CA GLY A 34 -3.24 15.14 -19.10
C GLY A 34 -4.35 15.18 -20.15
N VAL A 35 -3.98 15.42 -21.40
CA VAL A 35 -4.93 15.46 -22.54
C VAL A 35 -5.69 14.15 -22.78
N ALA A 36 -5.23 13.02 -22.23
CA ALA A 36 -5.89 11.72 -22.34
C ALA A 36 -6.87 11.44 -21.19
N GLU A 37 -7.05 12.36 -20.24
CA GLU A 37 -8.04 12.18 -19.17
C GLU A 37 -9.48 12.16 -19.73
N GLY A 38 -10.29 11.23 -19.20
CA GLY A 38 -11.64 10.98 -19.69
C GLY A 38 -11.73 10.20 -21.00
N GLN A 39 -10.60 9.88 -21.63
CA GLN A 39 -10.56 9.03 -22.82
C GLN A 39 -10.46 7.55 -22.49
N GLY A 40 -10.83 6.70 -23.44
CA GLY A 40 -10.71 5.25 -23.29
C GLY A 40 -9.26 4.77 -23.36
N VAL A 41 -8.97 3.61 -22.77
CA VAL A 41 -7.64 2.99 -22.79
C VAL A 41 -7.13 2.75 -24.22
N ALA A 42 -8.04 2.50 -25.18
CA ALA A 42 -7.69 2.35 -26.59
C ALA A 42 -7.10 3.63 -27.20
N GLU A 43 -7.64 4.79 -26.87
CA GLU A 43 -7.14 6.09 -27.34
C GLU A 43 -5.76 6.38 -26.76
N LEU A 44 -5.55 6.12 -25.47
CA LEU A 44 -4.23 6.27 -24.85
C LEU A 44 -3.17 5.39 -25.55
N ARG A 45 -3.53 4.15 -25.90
CA ARG A 45 -2.64 3.24 -26.66
C ARG A 45 -2.40 3.73 -28.09
N ALA A 46 -3.42 4.31 -28.73
CA ALA A 46 -3.28 4.90 -30.06
C ALA A 46 -2.34 6.12 -30.05
N MET A 47 -2.47 6.99 -29.04
CA MET A 47 -1.56 8.12 -28.82
C MET A 47 -0.11 7.67 -28.62
N ALA A 48 0.11 6.66 -27.77
CA ALA A 48 1.44 6.09 -27.55
C ALA A 48 2.04 5.57 -28.86
N LYS A 49 1.28 4.76 -29.60
CA LYS A 49 1.71 4.23 -30.90
C LYS A 49 2.02 5.33 -31.92
N ALA A 50 1.21 6.39 -31.96
CA ALA A 50 1.43 7.54 -32.85
C ALA A 50 2.72 8.31 -32.49
N ALA A 51 3.11 8.31 -31.22
CA ALA A 51 4.36 8.87 -30.73
C ALA A 51 5.57 7.92 -30.89
N GLY A 52 5.35 6.68 -31.34
CA GLY A 52 6.41 5.65 -31.40
C GLY A 52 6.80 5.08 -30.04
N GLU A 53 5.94 5.24 -29.03
CA GLU A 53 6.13 4.76 -27.67
C GLU A 53 5.09 3.67 -27.31
N GLU A 54 5.29 3.01 -26.17
CA GLU A 54 4.38 2.00 -25.66
C GLU A 54 3.82 2.37 -24.28
N CYS A 55 2.59 1.94 -23.99
CA CYS A 55 2.04 2.02 -22.65
C CYS A 55 2.70 0.96 -21.74
N PRO A 56 3.00 1.27 -20.47
CA PRO A 56 2.63 2.49 -19.75
C PRO A 56 3.69 3.60 -19.77
N LEU A 57 4.80 3.46 -20.51
CA LEU A 57 5.90 4.42 -20.51
C LEU A 57 5.51 5.77 -21.14
N PHE A 58 4.69 5.72 -22.20
CA PHE A 58 4.16 6.92 -22.84
C PHE A 58 3.52 7.87 -21.83
N THR A 59 3.89 9.15 -21.93
CA THR A 59 3.33 10.23 -21.11
C THR A 59 2.64 11.25 -22.00
N PRO A 60 1.30 11.30 -21.99
CA PRO A 60 0.56 12.30 -22.74
C PRO A 60 0.90 13.73 -22.30
N SER A 61 0.68 14.70 -23.17
CA SER A 61 0.87 16.12 -22.84
C SER A 61 0.08 16.52 -21.58
N GLY A 62 0.76 17.12 -20.60
CA GLY A 62 0.18 17.48 -19.30
C GLY A 62 -0.02 16.31 -18.32
N GLY A 63 0.39 15.09 -18.68
CA GLY A 63 0.37 13.92 -17.81
C GLY A 63 1.61 13.82 -16.90
N GLU A 64 1.59 12.85 -16.00
CA GLU A 64 2.73 12.48 -15.16
C GLU A 64 3.50 11.31 -15.77
N THR A 65 4.83 11.35 -15.70
CA THR A 65 5.71 10.21 -15.98
C THR A 65 5.62 9.17 -14.86
N LEU A 66 6.05 7.93 -15.13
CA LEU A 66 6.11 6.89 -14.09
C LEU A 66 7.03 7.29 -12.93
N ASP A 67 8.15 7.95 -13.23
CA ASP A 67 9.09 8.43 -12.21
C ASP A 67 8.47 9.53 -11.35
N GLN A 68 7.71 10.47 -11.94
CA GLN A 68 6.99 11.48 -11.15
C GLN A 68 5.95 10.85 -10.22
N VAL A 69 5.24 9.81 -10.66
CA VAL A 69 4.31 9.07 -9.82
C VAL A 69 5.06 8.35 -8.70
N LYS A 70 6.15 7.64 -9.03
CA LYS A 70 7.02 6.95 -8.07
C LYS A 70 7.53 7.91 -7.01
N MET A 71 8.06 9.08 -7.40
CA MET A 71 8.60 10.08 -6.48
C MET A 71 7.58 10.58 -5.47
N ARG A 72 6.32 10.80 -5.88
CA ARG A 72 5.26 11.15 -4.92
C ARG A 72 4.89 9.99 -3.99
N GLY A 73 5.01 8.76 -4.48
CA GLY A 73 4.87 7.55 -3.67
C GLY A 73 5.94 7.46 -2.58
N ILE A 74 7.20 7.72 -2.96
CA ILE A 74 8.34 7.77 -2.04
C ILE A 74 8.12 8.86 -0.99
N ASP A 75 7.78 10.08 -1.41
CA ASP A 75 7.51 11.22 -0.51
C ASP A 75 6.39 10.90 0.50
N PHE A 76 5.27 10.31 0.05
CA PHE A 76 4.21 9.86 0.95
C PHE A 76 4.69 8.79 1.94
N PHE A 77 5.44 7.79 1.46
CA PHE A 77 5.91 6.67 2.27
C PHE A 77 6.91 7.11 3.34
N GLU A 78 7.86 7.99 3.00
CA GLU A 78 8.82 8.56 3.94
C GLU A 78 8.11 9.40 5.00
N PHE A 79 7.16 10.23 4.59
CA PHE A 79 6.29 10.98 5.51
C PHE A 79 5.56 10.05 6.49
N LEU A 80 4.97 8.96 5.98
CA LEU A 80 4.24 8.00 6.81
C LEU A 80 5.17 7.32 7.82
N CYS A 81 6.35 6.88 7.39
CA CYS A 81 7.36 6.29 8.28
C CYS A 81 7.74 7.24 9.42
N GLN A 82 8.01 8.51 9.10
CA GLN A 82 8.34 9.54 10.09
C GLN A 82 7.19 9.83 11.05
N LEU A 83 5.95 9.86 10.54
CA LEU A 83 4.76 10.06 11.36
C LEU A 83 4.60 8.95 12.41
N ILE A 84 4.69 7.69 11.98
CA ILE A 84 4.55 6.53 12.89
C ILE A 84 5.68 6.49 13.92
N LEU A 85 6.94 6.75 13.50
CA LEU A 85 8.06 6.82 14.45
C LEU A 85 7.87 7.91 15.51
N LYS A 86 7.36 9.09 15.10
CA LYS A 86 7.10 10.20 16.00
C LYS A 86 6.00 9.86 17.01
N GLU A 87 4.90 9.25 16.56
CA GLU A 87 3.79 8.85 17.43
C GLU A 87 4.19 7.72 18.39
N ALA A 88 4.97 6.74 17.93
CA ALA A 88 5.49 5.66 18.78
C ALA A 88 6.43 6.21 19.88
N GLY A 89 7.33 7.14 19.54
CA GLY A 89 8.23 7.78 20.51
C GLY A 89 7.48 8.64 21.55
N GLN A 90 6.33 9.21 21.21
CA GLN A 90 5.49 9.93 22.17
C GLN A 90 4.74 8.98 23.12
N LYS A 91 4.27 7.83 22.63
CA LYS A 91 3.58 6.82 23.45
C LYS A 91 4.48 6.17 24.51
N GLU A 92 5.78 6.02 24.24
CA GLU A 92 6.76 5.52 25.23
C GLU A 92 6.89 6.43 26.47
N SER A 93 6.50 7.71 26.38
CA SER A 93 6.52 8.65 27.51
C SER A 93 5.24 8.66 28.37
N CYS A 94 4.16 8.01 27.91
CA CYS A 94 2.88 7.91 28.62
C CYS A 94 2.40 6.45 28.59
N SER A 95 2.88 5.63 29.53
CA SER A 95 2.55 4.21 29.58
C SER A 95 1.08 3.94 29.96
N SER A 96 0.35 3.28 29.07
CA SER A 96 -0.62 2.25 29.47
C SER A 96 -0.45 1.05 28.53
N GLY A 97 0.28 0.04 28.99
CA GLY A 97 0.43 -1.23 28.27
C GLY A 97 -0.91 -1.97 28.25
N THR A 98 -1.31 -2.44 27.05
CA THR A 98 -2.23 -3.58 26.77
C THR A 98 -2.53 -3.69 25.24
N SER A 99 -2.05 -2.82 24.35
CA SER A 99 -2.67 -2.69 23.02
C SER A 99 -2.16 -3.57 21.87
N ALA A 100 -0.89 -3.96 21.75
CA ALA A 100 -0.37 -4.32 20.43
C ALA A 100 -0.26 -5.82 20.10
N ASN A 101 -0.45 -6.72 21.08
CA ASN A 101 -0.85 -8.12 20.81
C ASN A 101 -2.20 -8.23 20.07
N CYS A 102 -3.06 -7.21 20.11
CA CYS A 102 -4.40 -7.23 19.47
C CYS A 102 -4.36 -6.93 17.97
N LEU A 103 -3.39 -6.14 17.48
CA LEU A 103 -3.32 -5.75 16.08
C LEU A 103 -2.83 -6.91 15.20
N GLU A 104 -1.76 -7.58 15.63
CA GLU A 104 -1.18 -8.69 14.89
C GLU A 104 -2.16 -9.87 14.79
N THR A 105 -2.83 -10.20 15.91
CA THR A 105 -3.86 -11.25 15.96
C THR A 105 -5.05 -10.94 15.04
N SER A 106 -5.55 -9.70 15.06
CA SER A 106 -6.64 -9.29 14.17
C SER A 106 -6.27 -9.36 12.68
N LEU A 107 -5.01 -9.04 12.32
CA LEU A 107 -4.54 -9.14 10.95
C LEU A 107 -4.28 -10.58 10.52
N ALA A 108 -3.74 -11.41 11.42
CA ALA A 108 -3.46 -12.82 11.16
C ALA A 108 -4.73 -13.68 10.98
N GLU A 109 -5.89 -13.23 11.49
CA GLU A 109 -7.19 -13.88 11.23
C GLU A 109 -7.58 -13.88 9.74
N ILE A 110 -7.13 -12.88 8.98
CA ILE A 110 -7.56 -12.67 7.59
C ILE A 110 -6.38 -12.87 6.62
N PHE A 111 -5.20 -12.42 7.01
CA PHE A 111 -4.00 -12.49 6.19
C PHE A 111 -3.08 -13.57 6.71
N SER A 112 -2.53 -14.38 5.80
CA SER A 112 -1.47 -15.34 6.09
C SER A 112 -0.17 -14.62 6.43
N LEU A 113 -0.12 -13.97 7.61
CA LEU A 113 1.08 -13.47 8.26
C LEU A 113 1.91 -14.71 8.56
N GLY A 114 2.73 -15.15 7.59
CA GLY A 114 3.35 -16.47 7.63
C GLY A 114 4.11 -16.71 8.94
N GLU A 115 4.37 -17.99 9.26
CA GLU A 115 5.13 -18.42 10.46
C GLU A 115 6.51 -17.74 10.62
N ASN A 116 6.99 -17.00 9.62
CA ASN A 116 8.18 -16.15 9.72
C ASN A 116 8.02 -14.95 10.68
N CYS A 117 6.78 -14.55 11.04
CA CYS A 117 6.53 -13.58 12.11
C CYS A 117 6.62 -14.21 13.51
N ALA A 118 6.67 -15.54 13.63
CA ALA A 118 6.77 -16.25 14.93
C ALA A 118 8.06 -17.08 15.08
N SER A 119 8.63 -17.58 13.99
CA SER A 119 9.72 -18.57 14.02
C SER A 119 11.14 -17.98 14.02
N LYS A 120 11.30 -16.66 13.84
CA LYS A 120 12.53 -15.94 14.22
C LYS A 120 12.54 -15.46 15.68
N PHE A 121 11.51 -15.78 16.45
CA PHE A 121 11.26 -15.20 17.78
C PHE A 121 11.45 -16.16 18.96
N ASN A 122 12.01 -17.35 18.71
CA ASN A 122 12.46 -18.24 19.78
C ASN A 122 13.96 -18.09 20.05
N SER A 123 14.35 -16.97 20.67
CA SER A 123 15.43 -16.90 21.68
C SER A 123 15.44 -15.50 22.31
N ASP A 124 14.98 -15.37 23.56
CA ASP A 124 15.34 -14.37 24.58
C ASP A 124 15.58 -12.88 24.18
N SER A 125 15.02 -12.39 23.08
CA SER A 125 15.07 -10.99 22.69
C SER A 125 13.66 -10.52 22.34
N GLU A 126 13.18 -9.48 23.03
CA GLU A 126 11.89 -8.83 22.77
C GLU A 126 11.67 -8.63 21.26
N ALA A 127 10.66 -9.30 20.72
CA ALA A 127 10.19 -9.11 19.36
C ALA A 127 9.68 -7.67 19.18
N PRO A 128 10.02 -6.95 18.09
CA PRO A 128 9.42 -5.64 17.83
C PRO A 128 7.93 -5.79 17.55
N GLU A 129 7.11 -5.33 18.49
CA GLU A 129 5.65 -5.33 18.45
C GLU A 129 5.11 -4.36 17.36
N LEU A 130 3.97 -4.70 16.72
CA LEU A 130 3.33 -3.81 15.74
C LEU A 130 2.85 -2.51 16.41
N VAL A 131 3.54 -1.41 16.13
CA VAL A 131 3.23 -0.09 16.71
C VAL A 131 2.02 0.60 16.07
N ALA A 132 1.64 0.22 14.84
CA ALA A 132 0.51 0.77 14.11
C ALA A 132 0.02 -0.17 13.00
N SER A 133 -1.26 -0.05 12.62
CA SER A 133 -1.84 -0.64 11.40
C SER A 133 -2.47 0.47 10.58
N VAL A 134 -1.98 0.68 9.36
CA VAL A 134 -2.36 1.82 8.51
C VAL A 134 -3.15 1.34 7.30
N LEU A 135 -4.35 1.88 7.11
CA LEU A 135 -5.15 1.68 5.90
C LEU A 135 -4.91 2.82 4.91
N VAL A 136 -4.45 2.49 3.71
CA VAL A 136 -4.29 3.44 2.60
C VAL A 136 -5.21 3.04 1.45
N VAL A 137 -6.06 3.97 0.99
CA VAL A 137 -6.92 3.77 -0.18
C VAL A 137 -6.45 4.68 -1.31
N SER A 138 -6.07 4.09 -2.43
CA SER A 138 -5.48 4.81 -3.56
C SER A 138 -5.92 4.20 -4.91
N HIS A 139 -5.10 4.35 -5.95
CA HIS A 139 -5.43 4.07 -7.34
C HIS A 139 -4.41 3.14 -7.99
N GLY A 140 -4.83 2.42 -9.04
CA GLY A 140 -4.07 1.32 -9.60
C GLY A 140 -2.70 1.70 -10.16
N ALA A 141 -2.58 2.79 -10.94
CA ALA A 141 -1.29 3.16 -11.51
C ALA A 141 -0.34 3.75 -10.45
N TYR A 142 -0.88 4.51 -9.49
CA TYR A 142 -0.11 4.97 -8.33
C TYR A 142 0.43 3.80 -7.49
N MET A 143 -0.43 2.87 -7.09
CA MET A 143 -0.04 1.73 -6.27
C MET A 143 0.99 0.84 -6.97
N LYS A 144 0.82 0.61 -8.29
CA LYS A 144 1.83 -0.09 -9.09
C LYS A 144 3.20 0.57 -9.00
N SER A 145 3.30 1.90 -9.15
CA SER A 145 4.57 2.63 -9.02
C SER A 145 5.16 2.56 -7.60
N LEU A 146 4.31 2.59 -6.57
CA LEU A 146 4.75 2.46 -5.17
C LEU A 146 5.25 1.04 -4.85
N PHE A 147 4.54 0.02 -5.34
CA PHE A 147 4.94 -1.38 -5.15
C PHE A 147 6.21 -1.71 -5.93
N ASP A 148 6.38 -1.15 -7.13
CA ASP A 148 7.65 -1.21 -7.85
C ASP A 148 8.78 -0.65 -6.99
N TYR A 149 8.63 0.54 -6.39
CA TYR A 149 9.60 1.08 -5.44
C TYR A 149 9.87 0.14 -4.26
N PHE A 150 8.84 -0.47 -3.66
CA PHE A 150 9.05 -1.45 -2.58
C PHE A 150 9.88 -2.65 -3.04
N LEU A 151 9.60 -3.18 -4.23
CA LEU A 151 10.28 -4.36 -4.76
C LEU A 151 11.69 -4.06 -5.26
N THR A 152 11.87 -3.03 -6.08
CA THR A 152 13.11 -2.73 -6.80
C THR A 152 14.07 -1.91 -5.96
N ASP A 153 13.54 -0.90 -5.29
CA ASP A 153 14.36 0.05 -4.56
C ASP A 153 14.48 -0.36 -3.10
N LEU A 154 13.43 -0.86 -2.44
CA LEU A 154 13.47 -1.29 -1.03
C LEU A 154 13.73 -2.78 -0.79
N GLU A 155 13.98 -3.54 -1.86
CA GLU A 155 14.29 -4.98 -1.82
C GLU A 155 13.26 -5.78 -1.00
N CYS A 156 11.97 -5.49 -1.20
CA CYS A 156 10.87 -6.12 -0.48
C CYS A 156 10.93 -7.66 -0.58
N SER A 157 10.84 -8.32 0.58
CA SER A 157 10.77 -9.78 0.64
C SER A 157 9.38 -10.28 0.25
N LEU A 158 9.34 -11.37 -0.53
CA LEU A 158 8.11 -11.93 -1.09
C LEU A 158 7.78 -13.30 -0.47
N PRO A 159 6.49 -13.62 -0.25
CA PRO A 159 6.06 -14.97 0.03
C PRO A 159 6.45 -15.92 -1.11
N ALA A 160 6.74 -17.18 -0.79
CA ALA A 160 7.11 -18.20 -1.79
C ALA A 160 6.02 -18.43 -2.87
N THR A 161 4.78 -18.07 -2.57
CA THR A 161 3.61 -18.20 -3.45
C THR A 161 3.43 -17.04 -4.42
N GLN A 162 4.15 -15.93 -4.25
CA GLN A 162 3.96 -14.72 -5.06
C GLN A 162 5.02 -14.55 -6.14
N SER A 163 4.57 -14.13 -7.32
CA SER A 163 5.46 -13.74 -8.41
C SER A 163 5.78 -12.25 -8.38
N LYS A 164 7.02 -11.90 -8.73
CA LYS A 164 7.41 -10.49 -9.01
C LYS A 164 6.52 -9.82 -10.06
N SER A 165 5.88 -10.60 -10.94
CA SER A 165 4.94 -10.07 -11.95
C SER A 165 3.69 -9.43 -11.34
N GLU A 166 3.30 -9.78 -10.11
CA GLU A 166 2.12 -9.22 -9.43
C GLU A 166 2.35 -7.78 -8.96
N PHE A 167 3.59 -7.37 -8.73
CA PHE A 167 3.95 -6.01 -8.34
C PHE A 167 3.86 -5.03 -9.51
N VAL A 168 4.03 -5.55 -10.74
CA VAL A 168 3.93 -4.79 -11.97
C VAL A 168 2.55 -4.88 -12.62
N SER A 169 1.61 -5.62 -12.03
CA SER A 169 0.22 -5.62 -12.47
C SER A 169 -0.56 -4.43 -11.89
N VAL A 170 -1.62 -4.03 -12.57
CA VAL A 170 -2.52 -3.00 -12.03
C VAL A 170 -3.44 -3.68 -11.03
N SER A 171 -3.51 -3.13 -9.82
CA SER A 171 -4.41 -3.66 -8.80
C SER A 171 -5.87 -3.63 -9.26
N PRO A 172 -6.62 -4.71 -9.01
CA PRO A 172 -8.06 -4.76 -9.26
C PRO A 172 -8.78 -3.77 -8.35
N ASN A 173 -9.99 -3.38 -8.73
CA ASN A 173 -10.82 -2.54 -7.86
C ASN A 173 -11.03 -3.25 -6.52
N THR A 174 -10.78 -2.52 -5.43
CA THR A 174 -10.80 -3.03 -4.05
C THR A 174 -9.87 -4.20 -3.76
N GLY A 175 -8.88 -4.46 -4.61
CA GLY A 175 -7.80 -5.40 -4.32
C GLY A 175 -6.98 -4.94 -3.11
N ILE A 176 -6.68 -5.86 -2.19
CA ILE A 176 -5.98 -5.57 -0.94
C ILE A 176 -4.54 -6.09 -1.03
N SER A 177 -3.57 -5.22 -0.77
CA SER A 177 -2.17 -5.60 -0.60
C SER A 177 -1.70 -5.23 0.81
N VAL A 178 -0.99 -6.12 1.47
CA VAL A 178 -0.55 -5.96 2.86
C VAL A 178 0.96 -6.10 2.93
N PHE A 179 1.59 -5.16 3.63
CA PHE A 179 3.03 -5.12 3.86
C PHE A 179 3.31 -4.90 5.35
N ILE A 180 4.33 -5.60 5.86
CA ILE A 180 4.95 -5.30 7.15
C ILE A 180 6.18 -4.43 6.87
N ILE A 181 6.28 -3.30 7.57
CA ILE A 181 7.38 -2.34 7.41
C ILE A 181 8.11 -2.27 8.75
N ASN A 182 9.39 -2.65 8.76
CA ASN A 182 10.23 -2.47 9.94
C ASN A 182 11.13 -1.25 9.75
N ILE A 183 11.06 -0.34 10.72
CA ILE A 183 11.81 0.92 10.73
C ILE A 183 12.70 0.90 11.97
N GLU A 184 14.02 0.91 11.76
CA GLU A 184 14.98 0.95 12.87
C GLU A 184 15.08 2.36 13.46
N LYS A 185 15.05 2.47 14.80
CA LYS A 185 15.25 3.75 15.49
C LYS A 185 16.75 4.12 15.49
N GLY A 186 17.09 5.22 14.82
CA GLY A 186 18.41 5.84 14.91
C GLY A 186 19.28 5.62 13.67
N ARG A 187 19.63 6.74 13.03
CA ARG A 187 20.21 6.91 11.67
C ARG A 187 19.19 6.72 10.54
N GLU A 188 19.47 7.34 9.39
CA GLU A 188 18.74 7.21 8.12
C GLU A 188 18.88 5.78 7.56
N VAL A 189 18.44 4.79 8.32
CA VAL A 189 18.41 3.41 7.88
C VAL A 189 17.15 3.23 7.05
N LYS A 190 17.37 2.70 5.85
CA LYS A 190 16.31 2.35 4.91
C LYS A 190 15.37 1.31 5.54
N PRO A 191 14.05 1.51 5.52
CA PRO A 191 13.11 0.57 6.11
C PRO A 191 13.17 -0.77 5.38
N THR A 192 12.95 -1.86 6.11
CA THR A 192 12.79 -3.18 5.49
C THR A 192 11.31 -3.45 5.27
N ILE A 193 10.98 -4.02 4.10
CA ILE A 193 9.60 -4.29 3.71
C ILE A 193 9.42 -5.79 3.48
N GLN A 194 8.38 -6.35 4.07
CA GLN A 194 7.91 -7.70 3.81
C GLN A 194 6.51 -7.64 3.23
N CYS A 195 6.33 -8.21 2.04
CA CYS A 195 5.02 -8.42 1.46
C CYS A 195 4.33 -9.60 2.15
N VAL A 196 3.05 -9.44 2.48
CA VAL A 196 2.19 -10.50 3.03
C VAL A 196 1.26 -11.01 1.95
N CYS A 197 0.52 -10.11 1.30
CA CYS A 197 -0.39 -10.42 0.19
C CYS A 197 -0.39 -9.30 -0.85
N MET A 198 -0.68 -9.65 -2.10
CA MET A 198 -0.83 -8.70 -3.21
C MET A 198 -2.18 -8.91 -3.88
N ASN A 199 -2.89 -7.82 -4.14
CA ASN A 199 -4.13 -7.82 -4.95
C ASN A 199 -5.16 -8.87 -4.51
N LEU A 200 -5.29 -9.11 -3.20
CA LEU A 200 -6.23 -10.06 -2.62
C LEU A 200 -7.67 -9.62 -2.92
N GLN A 201 -8.48 -10.56 -3.37
CA GLN A 201 -9.86 -10.34 -3.84
C GLN A 201 -10.85 -11.35 -3.25
N ASP A 202 -10.48 -12.04 -2.17
CA ASP A 202 -11.31 -13.11 -1.60
C ASP A 202 -12.71 -12.61 -1.21
N HIS A 203 -12.83 -11.34 -0.81
CA HIS A 203 -14.09 -10.67 -0.51
C HIS A 203 -14.98 -10.43 -1.74
N LEU A 204 -14.47 -10.58 -2.96
CA LEU A 204 -15.22 -10.40 -4.20
C LEU A 204 -15.74 -11.72 -4.79
N ASN A 205 -15.24 -12.87 -4.33
CA ASN A 205 -15.56 -14.18 -4.91
C ASN A 205 -17.05 -14.58 -4.75
N GLY A 206 -17.84 -13.87 -3.96
CA GLY A 206 -19.30 -14.04 -3.82
C GLY A 206 -20.15 -13.03 -4.60
N VAL A 207 -19.56 -12.10 -5.35
CA VAL A 207 -20.26 -10.98 -6.01
C VAL A 207 -20.55 -11.26 -7.50
N THR A 208 -20.12 -12.42 -8.04
CA THR A 208 -20.32 -12.79 -9.45
C THR A 208 -21.73 -13.25 -9.81
N GLU A 209 -22.67 -13.29 -8.86
CA GLU A 209 -24.11 -13.46 -9.13
C GLU A 209 -24.86 -12.15 -8.93
N THR A 210 -24.64 -11.15 -9.79
CA THR A 210 -25.64 -10.15 -10.21
C THR A 210 -25.00 -9.12 -11.14
N CYS A 211 -25.14 -9.35 -12.45
CA CYS A 211 -25.57 -8.40 -13.50
C CYS A 211 -25.32 -8.98 -14.89
#